data_AF-A0A9D8FNK4-F1
#
_entry.id   AF-A0A9D8FNK4-F1
#
_cell.length_a   1.000
_cell.length_b   1.000
_cell.length_c   1.000
_cell.angle_alpha   90.00
_cell.angle_beta   90.00
_cell.angle_gamma   90.00
#
_symmetry.space_group_name_H-M   'P 1'
#
loop_
_entity.id
_entity.type
_entity.pdbx_description
1 polymer ?
#
loop_
_entity_poly.entity_id
_entity_poly.type
_entity_poly.pdbx_seq_one_letter_code
_entity_poly.pdbx_strand_id
1 'polypeptide(L)' 'DTIFQMIGGLKASMGYCGTRTISELRENAQFIKITSATVQENHPHNVIITKEAPNYKLMSR' A
#
# COMPACT_ATOMS: atom_id res chain seq x y z
N ASP A 1 -9.25 -5.08 -14.38
CA ASP A 1 -7.97 -5.23 -13.65
C ASP A 1 -7.74 -4.20 -12.55
N THR A 2 -7.88 -2.89 -12.81
CA THR A 2 -7.65 -1.84 -11.79
C THR A 2 -8.48 -2.04 -10.50
N ILE A 3 -9.79 -2.24 -10.64
CA ILE A 3 -10.69 -2.46 -9.48
C ILE A 3 -10.26 -3.72 -8.69
N PHE A 4 -9.85 -4.78 -9.38
CA PHE A 4 -9.38 -6.01 -8.73
C PHE A 4 -8.14 -5.75 -7.87
N GLN A 5 -7.16 -5.00 -8.39
CA GLN A 5 -5.95 -4.62 -7.64
C GLN A 5 -6.28 -3.71 -6.45
N MET A 6 -7.20 -2.75 -6.62
CA MET A 6 -7.64 -1.86 -5.55
C MET A 6 -8.33 -2.62 -4.41
N ILE A 7 -9.26 -3.53 -4.74
CA ILE A 7 -9.94 -4.37 -3.75
C ILE A 7 -8.94 -5.32 -3.06
N GLY A 8 -8.01 -5.90 -3.82
CA GLY A 8 -6.94 -6.75 -3.27
C GLY A 8 -6.07 -6.00 -2.25
N GLY A 9 -5.62 -4.80 -2.59
CA GLY A 9 -4.85 -3.95 -1.69
C GLY A 9 -5.61 -3.57 -0.41
N LEU A 10 -6.89 -3.22 -0.53
CA LEU A 10 -7.75 -2.93 0.63
C LEU A 10 -7.89 -4.14 1.56
N LYS A 11 -8.18 -5.33 1.02
CA LYS A 11 -8.30 -6.56 1.81
C LYS A 11 -6.99 -6.95 2.49
N ALA A 12 -5.86 -6.79 1.81
CA ALA A 12 -4.55 -7.03 2.40
C ALA A 12 -4.29 -6.08 3.59
N SER A 13 -4.57 -4.78 3.42
CA SER A 13 -4.50 -3.78 4.50
C SER A 13 -5.38 -4.13 5.70
N MET A 14 -6.65 -4.50 5.45
CA MET A 14 -7.57 -4.96 6.50
C MET A 14 -7.03 -6.19 7.24
N GLY A 15 -6.36 -7.11 6.54
CA GLY A 15 -5.67 -8.24 7.14
C GLY A 15 -4.51 -7.82 8.06
N TYR A 16 -3.66 -6.89 7.62
CA TYR A 16 -2.58 -6.34 8.46
C TYR A 16 -3.11 -5.61 9.70
N CYS A 17 -4.24 -4.91 9.59
CA CYS A 17 -4.89 -4.24 10.71
C CYS A 17 -5.77 -5.17 11.58
N GLY A 18 -5.94 -6.44 11.20
CA GLY A 18 -6.78 -7.39 11.94
C GLY A 18 -8.28 -7.07 11.92
N THR A 19 -8.77 -6.38 10.90
CA THR A 19 -10.16 -5.90 10.81
C THR A 19 -10.97 -6.67 9.78
N ARG A 20 -12.20 -7.05 10.12
CA ARG A 20 -13.11 -7.84 9.27
C ARG A 20 -14.02 -6.97 8.41
N THR A 21 -14.27 -5.73 8.83
CA THR A 21 -15.17 -4.80 8.12
C THR A 21 -14.52 -3.44 7.91
N ILE A 22 -15.08 -2.63 7.01
CA ILE A 22 -14.60 -1.27 6.76
C ILE A 22 -14.87 -0.36 7.97
N SER A 23 -15.94 -0.60 8.74
CA SER A 23 -16.18 0.16 9.98
C SER A 23 -15.08 -0.13 10.99
N GLU A 24 -14.76 -1.41 11.21
CA GLU A 24 -13.68 -1.82 12.10
C GLU A 24 -12.33 -1.23 11.67
N LEU A 25 -12.02 -1.20 10.37
CA LEU A 25 -10.81 -0.56 9.86
C LEU A 25 -10.77 0.92 10.21
N ARG A 26 -11.87 1.64 10.00
CA ARG A 26 -11.95 3.09 10.28
C ARG A 26 -11.85 3.41 11.77
N GLU A 27 -12.35 2.55 12.62
CA GLU A 27 -12.37 2.74 14.08
C GLU A 27 -11.05 2.32 14.74
N ASN A 28 -10.43 1.23 14.26
CA ASN A 28 -9.29 0.59 14.95
C ASN A 28 -7.93 0.88 14.32
N ALA A 29 -7.86 1.30 13.04
CA ALA A 29 -6.59 1.56 12.38
C ALA A 29 -5.79 2.66 13.11
N GLN A 30 -4.48 2.41 13.26
CA GLN A 30 -3.56 3.35 13.88
C GLN A 30 -2.60 3.88 12.82
N PHE A 31 -2.43 5.20 12.81
CA PHE A 31 -1.47 5.87 11.94
C PHE A 31 -0.27 6.35 12.74
N ILE A 32 0.90 6.33 12.11
CA ILE A 32 2.11 6.92 12.66
C ILE A 32 2.66 7.96 11.67
N LYS A 33 3.34 8.97 12.20
CA LYS A 33 4.04 9.95 11.38
C LYS A 33 5.37 9.38 10.92
N ILE A 34 5.63 9.48 9.62
CA ILE A 34 6.89 9.05 9.01
C ILE A 34 7.69 10.23 8.47
N THR A 35 8.98 10.00 8.20
CA THR A 35 9.87 11.00 7.60
C THR A 35 9.90 10.86 6.09
N SER A 36 10.48 11.84 5.38
CA SER A 36 10.74 11.73 3.94
C SER A 36 11.67 10.57 3.58
N ALA A 37 12.58 10.20 4.49
CA ALA A 37 13.45 9.03 4.28
C ALA A 37 12.63 7.73 4.26
N THR A 38 11.65 7.60 5.17
CA THR A 38 10.73 6.45 5.21
C THR A 38 9.86 6.37 3.95
N VAL A 39 9.52 7.50 3.32
CA VAL A 39 8.82 7.48 2.02
C VAL A 39 9.70 6.83 0.95
N GLN A 40 10.97 7.22 0.85
CA GLN A 40 11.92 6.59 -0.09
C GLN A 40 12.13 5.10 0.23
N GLU A 41 12.26 4.76 1.52
CA GLU A 41 12.43 3.38 1.99
C GLU A 41 11.23 2.49 1.67
N ASN A 42 10.00 2.98 1.82
CA ASN A 42 8.79 2.18 1.57
C ASN A 42 8.57 1.88 0.09
N HIS A 43 9.09 2.72 -0.82
CA HIS A 43 9.09 2.45 -2.26
C HIS A 43 10.23 1.47 -2.61
N PRO A 44 10.11 0.64 -3.68
CA PRO A 44 11.25 -0.09 -4.21
C PRO A 44 12.40 0.88 -4.51
N HIS A 45 13.52 0.65 -3.84
CA HIS A 45 14.72 1.47 -3.95
C HIS A 45 15.94 0.56 -4.14
N ASN A 46 17.00 1.12 -4.72
CA ASN A 46 18.27 0.42 -4.97
C ASN A 46 18.16 -0.83 -5.86
N VAL A 47 17.13 -0.89 -6.70
CA VAL A 47 16.87 -1.97 -7.66
C VAL A 47 16.39 -1.40 -9.00
N ILE A 48 16.62 -2.16 -10.08
CA ILE A 48 16.08 -1.84 -11.41
C ILE A 48 14.83 -2.69 -11.63
N ILE A 49 13.69 -2.04 -11.85
CA ILE A 49 12.44 -2.72 -12.20
C ILE A 49 12.52 -3.14 -13.67
N THR A 50 12.66 -4.44 -13.93
CA THR A 50 12.76 -5.00 -15.29
C THR A 50 11.42 -5.50 -15.83
N LYS A 51 10.39 -5.57 -14.99
CA LYS A 51 9.03 -6.00 -15.35
C LYS A 51 8.01 -5.15 -14.62
N GLU A 52 6.98 -4.73 -15.34
CA GLU A 52 5.90 -3.93 -14.77
C GLU A 52 5.04 -4.74 -13.80
N ALA A 53 4.66 -4.11 -12.68
CA ALA A 53 3.71 -4.63 -11.73
C ALA A 53 2.29 -4.09 -12.05
N PRO A 54 1.24 -4.90 -11.90
CA PRO A 54 -0.13 -4.49 -12.22
C PRO A 54 -0.71 -3.45 -11.25
N ASN A 55 -0.08 -3.26 -10.09
CA ASN A 55 -0.54 -2.41 -8.99
C ASN A 55 0.52 -1.41 -8.48
N TYR A 56 1.68 -1.32 -9.15
CA TYR A 56 2.74 -0.40 -8.76
C TYR A 56 3.33 0.28 -9.99
N LYS A 57 3.25 1.61 -10.02
CA LYS A 57 3.85 2.44 -11.07
C LYS A 57 4.79 3.45 -10.42
N LEU A 58 5.97 3.61 -10.99
CA LEU A 58 6.81 4.75 -10.66
C LEU A 58 6.06 6.00 -11.10
N MET A 59 5.90 6.94 -10.19
CA MET A 59 5.35 8.25 -10.51
C MET A 59 6.31 8.89 -11.51
N SER A 60 5.88 9.08 -12.76
CA SER A 60 6.66 9.93 -13.66
C SER A 60 6.66 11.32 -13.04
N ARG A 61 7.83 11.93 -12.96
CA ARG A 61 7.87 13.39 -12.90
C ARG A 61 7.32 13.95 -14.20
#